data_AF-A0A939VV94-F1
#
_entry.id   AF-A0A939VV94-F1
#
_cell.length_a   1.000
_cell.length_b   1.000
_cell.length_c   1.000
_cell.angle_alpha   90.00
_cell.angle_beta   90.00
_cell.angle_gamma   90.00
#
_symmetry.space_group_name_H-M   'P 1'
#
loop_
_entity.id
_entity.type
_entity.pdbx_description
1 polymer ?
#
loop_
_entity_poly.entity_id
_entity_poly.type
_entity_poly.pdbx_seq_one_letter_code
_entity_poly.pdbx_strand_id
1 'polypeptide(L)'
;MFRMQIWAAVLTAALIQLAAFGQSGGSGRGRFFLVDQRTQIPVVSCAVPQNWMAGGKTTWTTKKELPVHWYVWSLSPDQETKIIFSSQMLLPATGRLRQVPFLRNPAILAKALAPGAQRDHHLSGIRLVHAQFIQRKPDQNLINTRIRQARERGIQLTDMIFTELVIRFEGNRAGRKISVIFSLPILAIENRPGMSYTSLAEVLMPTSFSCPAGAENAAKQTLEQIVSSIRMNPGFIALINRITERRVAEWIRIQNEIHDRQMAAASSSSKTQDKVRNMWSEYIRDVDTVTNPGTGQKMLVDSRYDHAWINTEGEVIYHNSGFNTPNASTAAFDPN
;
A
#
# COMPACT_ATOMS: atom_id res chain seq x y z
N MET A 1 6.03 0.21 -7.08
CA MET A 1 4.57 0.42 -7.16
C MET A 1 3.74 -0.55 -6.31
N PHE A 2 3.92 -1.87 -6.42
CA PHE A 2 3.13 -2.86 -5.66
C PHE A 2 3.16 -2.72 -4.13
N ARG A 3 4.29 -2.30 -3.53
CA ARG A 3 4.40 -2.09 -2.08
C ARG A 3 3.46 -0.99 -1.54
N MET A 4 3.23 0.10 -2.29
CA MET A 4 2.42 1.23 -1.80
C MET A 4 0.91 0.95 -1.74
N GLN A 5 0.35 0.24 -2.73
CA GLN A 5 -1.09 -0.06 -2.76
C GLN A 5 -1.53 -0.99 -1.62
N ILE A 6 -0.60 -1.70 -1.00
CA ILE A 6 -0.84 -2.72 0.02
C ILE A 6 -0.77 -2.12 1.44
N TRP A 7 0.17 -1.20 1.69
CA TRP A 7 0.20 -0.38 2.92
C TRP A 7 -1.08 0.43 3.11
N ALA A 8 -1.60 0.93 2.00
CA ALA A 8 -2.88 1.61 1.91
C ALA A 8 -4.05 0.75 2.43
N ALA A 9 -4.10 -0.53 2.05
CA ALA A 9 -5.14 -1.46 2.48
C ALA A 9 -5.06 -1.77 4.00
N VAL A 10 -3.85 -1.93 4.54
CA VAL A 10 -3.60 -2.23 5.97
C VAL A 10 -4.08 -1.10 6.89
N LEU A 11 -3.93 0.17 6.48
CA LEU A 11 -4.35 1.34 7.26
C LEU A 11 -5.84 1.70 7.08
N THR A 12 -6.45 1.31 5.95
CA THR A 12 -7.87 1.51 5.62
C THR A 12 -8.85 0.87 6.61
N ALA A 13 -8.65 -0.39 7.03
CA ALA A 13 -9.58 -1.10 7.92
C ALA A 13 -9.76 -0.43 9.29
N ALA A 14 -8.70 0.14 9.84
CA ALA A 14 -8.74 0.75 11.15
C ALA A 14 -9.50 2.09 11.20
N LEU A 15 -9.74 2.75 10.05
CA LEU A 15 -10.26 4.13 9.99
C LEU A 15 -11.78 4.21 10.07
N ILE A 16 -12.50 3.15 9.69
CA ILE A 16 -13.96 3.17 9.63
C ILE A 16 -14.58 3.29 11.05
N GLN A 17 -13.83 2.94 12.10
CA GLN A 17 -14.29 2.97 13.49
C GLN A 17 -14.41 4.38 14.11
N LEU A 18 -13.81 5.43 13.54
CA LEU A 18 -13.70 6.75 14.20
C LEU A 18 -14.65 7.84 13.68
N ALA A 19 -15.42 7.58 12.62
CA ALA A 19 -16.48 8.49 12.15
C ALA A 19 -17.77 8.41 13.00
N ALA A 20 -17.76 7.68 14.12
CA ALA A 20 -18.92 7.41 14.95
C ALA A 20 -18.82 8.08 16.33
N PHE A 21 -18.69 9.41 16.39
CA PHE A 21 -18.85 10.14 17.65
C PHE A 21 -19.88 11.26 17.54
N GLY A 22 -20.90 11.18 18.39
CA GLY A 22 -21.91 12.21 18.63
C GLY A 22 -23.30 11.62 18.92
N GLN A 23 -23.76 11.65 20.18
CA GLN A 23 -25.18 11.51 20.52
C GLN A 23 -25.75 12.89 20.88
N SER A 24 -26.91 13.24 20.30
CA SER A 24 -28.11 13.81 20.96
C SER A 24 -28.97 14.65 19.99
N GLY A 25 -30.31 14.56 20.18
CA GLY A 25 -31.30 15.58 19.83
C GLY A 25 -32.12 15.38 18.53
N GLY A 26 -33.44 15.19 18.64
CA GLY A 26 -34.43 15.24 17.53
C GLY A 26 -34.51 16.62 16.86
N SER A 27 -35.31 16.89 15.82
CA SER A 27 -36.50 16.29 15.22
C SER A 27 -36.60 16.72 13.74
N GLY A 28 -37.18 15.89 12.86
CA GLY A 28 -37.67 16.34 11.54
C GLY A 28 -36.71 16.32 10.34
N ARG A 29 -35.78 15.35 10.24
CA ARG A 29 -34.92 15.20 9.05
C ARG A 29 -35.09 13.82 8.40
N GLY A 30 -35.16 13.79 7.07
CA GLY A 30 -35.11 12.54 6.32
C GLY A 30 -33.75 11.87 6.52
N ARG A 31 -33.74 10.58 6.85
CA ARG A 31 -32.51 9.81 7.03
C ARG A 31 -32.20 9.06 5.75
N PHE A 32 -31.01 9.28 5.19
CA PHE A 32 -30.52 8.54 4.03
C PHE A 32 -29.73 7.32 4.49
N PHE A 33 -29.91 6.19 3.82
CA PHE A 33 -29.16 4.96 4.02
C PHE A 33 -28.52 4.54 2.71
N LEU A 34 -27.19 4.41 2.71
CA LEU A 34 -26.48 3.78 1.61
C LEU A 34 -26.41 2.28 1.88
N VAL A 35 -26.93 1.47 0.97
CA VAL A 35 -26.81 0.00 0.99
C VAL A 35 -25.84 -0.43 -0.10
N ASP A 36 -24.90 -1.31 0.25
CA ASP A 36 -23.99 -1.88 -0.73
C ASP A 36 -24.72 -2.87 -1.64
N GLN A 37 -24.71 -2.63 -2.95
CA GLN A 37 -25.47 -3.45 -3.89
C GLN A 37 -24.96 -4.90 -4.00
N ARG A 38 -23.68 -5.15 -3.71
CA ARG A 38 -23.08 -6.48 -3.82
C ARG A 38 -23.40 -7.35 -2.60
N THR A 39 -23.28 -6.78 -1.41
CA THR A 39 -23.42 -7.51 -0.14
C THR A 39 -24.78 -7.35 0.51
N GLN A 40 -25.60 -6.39 0.03
CA GLN A 40 -26.89 -6.00 0.62
C GLN A 40 -26.79 -5.54 2.08
N ILE A 41 -25.58 -5.18 2.54
CA ILE A 41 -25.34 -4.66 3.89
C ILE A 41 -25.42 -3.13 3.84
N PRO A 42 -26.18 -2.49 4.76
CA PRO A 42 -26.13 -1.03 4.89
C PRO A 42 -24.72 -0.58 5.22
N VAL A 43 -24.20 0.42 4.52
CA VAL A 43 -22.84 0.93 4.67
C VAL A 43 -22.79 2.08 5.66
N VAL A 44 -23.60 3.10 5.41
CA VAL A 44 -23.60 4.36 6.14
C VAL A 44 -25.01 4.94 6.16
N SER A 45 -25.34 5.62 7.25
CA SER A 45 -26.54 6.48 7.33
C SER A 45 -26.15 7.91 7.67
N CYS A 46 -26.92 8.87 7.20
CA CYS A 46 -26.77 10.28 7.55
C CYS A 46 -28.13 10.99 7.53
N ALA A 47 -28.27 12.04 8.32
CA ALA A 47 -29.39 12.97 8.21
C ALA A 47 -29.18 13.87 7.00
N VAL A 48 -30.25 14.09 6.25
CA VAL A 48 -30.31 14.99 5.10
C VAL A 48 -31.41 16.01 5.38
N PRO A 49 -31.24 17.30 5.01
CA PRO A 49 -32.29 18.29 5.21
C PRO A 49 -33.60 17.86 4.52
N GLN A 50 -34.73 18.25 5.10
CA GLN A 50 -36.03 17.92 4.52
C GLN A 50 -36.13 18.50 3.10
N ASN A 51 -36.75 17.74 2.20
CA ASN A 51 -36.92 18.06 0.77
C ASN A 51 -35.64 18.04 -0.08
N TRP A 52 -34.47 17.76 0.50
CA TRP A 52 -33.26 17.54 -0.30
C TRP A 52 -33.28 16.14 -0.90
N MET A 53 -32.82 16.04 -2.15
CA MET A 53 -32.53 14.76 -2.77
C MET A 53 -31.23 14.21 -2.18
N ALA A 54 -31.13 12.89 -2.06
CA ALA A 54 -29.90 12.23 -1.66
C ALA A 54 -29.69 10.95 -2.48
N GLY A 55 -28.43 10.60 -2.67
CA GLY A 55 -28.06 9.37 -3.34
C GLY A 55 -26.65 8.97 -2.98
N GLY A 56 -26.24 7.80 -3.44
CA GLY A 56 -24.91 7.31 -3.19
C GLY A 56 -24.63 6.03 -3.97
N LYS A 57 -23.37 5.61 -3.92
CA LYS A 57 -22.94 4.34 -4.51
C LYS A 57 -21.76 3.79 -3.76
N THR A 58 -21.60 2.48 -3.85
CA THR A 58 -20.39 1.76 -3.44
C THR A 58 -19.64 1.32 -4.68
N THR A 59 -18.32 1.32 -4.60
CA THR A 59 -17.44 0.87 -5.68
C THR A 59 -16.50 -0.20 -5.15
N TRP A 60 -16.56 -1.36 -5.79
CA TRP A 60 -15.67 -2.47 -5.56
C TRP A 60 -14.56 -2.46 -6.61
N THR A 61 -13.34 -2.72 -6.21
CA THR A 61 -12.26 -2.88 -7.19
C THR A 61 -12.35 -4.26 -7.83
N THR A 62 -12.40 -4.28 -9.17
CA THR A 62 -12.69 -5.47 -10.01
C THR A 62 -11.76 -6.66 -9.77
N LYS A 63 -10.56 -6.44 -9.24
CA LYS A 63 -9.57 -7.52 -9.08
C LYS A 63 -9.60 -8.20 -7.71
N LYS A 64 -10.24 -7.63 -6.67
CA LYS A 64 -9.71 -7.84 -5.31
C LYS A 64 -10.68 -7.60 -4.12
N GLU A 65 -11.94 -8.05 -4.20
CA GLU A 65 -12.89 -8.24 -3.06
C GLU A 65 -12.97 -7.15 -1.97
N LEU A 66 -12.55 -5.91 -2.22
CA LEU A 66 -12.66 -4.80 -1.27
C LEU A 66 -13.73 -3.83 -1.77
N PRO A 67 -14.66 -3.37 -0.93
CA PRO A 67 -15.37 -2.14 -1.23
C PRO A 67 -14.37 -1.04 -0.91
N VAL A 68 -13.74 -0.51 -1.95
CA VAL A 68 -12.64 0.44 -1.70
C VAL A 68 -13.21 1.82 -1.46
N HIS A 69 -14.39 2.13 -2.04
CA HIS A 69 -14.96 3.45 -1.88
C HIS A 69 -16.48 3.44 -1.78
N TRP A 70 -17.02 4.26 -0.87
CA TRP A 70 -18.41 4.66 -0.88
C TRP A 70 -18.51 6.16 -1.05
N TYR A 71 -19.59 6.62 -1.67
CA TYR A 71 -19.83 8.00 -2.02
C TYR A 71 -21.28 8.33 -1.73
N VAL A 72 -21.53 9.43 -1.04
CA VAL A 72 -22.87 9.95 -0.76
C VAL A 72 -22.92 11.40 -1.22
N TRP A 73 -24.05 11.78 -1.80
CA TRP A 73 -24.33 13.14 -2.20
C TRP A 73 -25.72 13.55 -1.76
N SER A 74 -25.90 14.84 -1.57
CA SER A 74 -27.21 15.44 -1.37
C SER A 74 -27.32 16.73 -2.19
N LEU A 75 -28.52 17.00 -2.70
CA LEU A 75 -28.83 18.11 -3.58
C LEU A 75 -30.06 18.84 -3.04
N SER A 76 -29.91 20.14 -2.87
CA SER A 76 -30.98 21.06 -2.48
C SER A 76 -32.12 21.10 -3.50
N PRO A 77 -33.35 21.51 -3.10
CA PRO A 77 -34.51 21.57 -3.99
C PRO A 77 -34.31 22.47 -5.22
N ASP A 78 -33.57 23.57 -5.06
CA ASP A 78 -33.21 24.49 -6.14
C ASP A 78 -32.08 23.98 -7.04
N GLN A 79 -31.50 22.81 -6.70
CA GLN A 79 -30.36 22.18 -7.35
C GLN A 79 -29.07 23.02 -7.34
N GLU A 80 -29.05 24.10 -6.55
CA GLU A 80 -27.92 25.03 -6.53
C GLU A 80 -26.85 24.61 -5.52
N THR A 81 -27.29 24.05 -4.40
CA THR A 81 -26.38 23.50 -3.38
C THR A 81 -26.28 21.99 -3.49
N LYS A 82 -25.06 21.49 -3.72
CA LYS A 82 -24.75 20.06 -3.74
C LYS A 82 -23.67 19.77 -2.71
N ILE A 83 -23.90 18.80 -1.85
CA ILE A 83 -22.96 18.35 -0.84
C ILE A 83 -22.55 16.92 -1.18
N ILE A 84 -21.26 16.64 -1.05
CA ILE A 84 -20.63 15.36 -1.35
C ILE A 84 -19.73 15.00 -0.19
N PHE A 85 -19.76 13.74 0.21
CA PHE A 85 -18.76 13.16 1.08
C PHE A 85 -18.57 11.69 0.71
N SER A 86 -17.37 11.19 0.94
CA SER A 86 -17.03 9.82 0.59
C SER A 86 -16.14 9.18 1.64
N SER A 87 -15.99 7.87 1.51
CA SER A 87 -14.94 7.12 2.19
C SER A 87 -13.57 7.71 1.92
N GLN A 88 -12.61 7.32 2.72
CA GLN A 88 -11.21 7.66 2.53
C GLN A 88 -10.68 7.48 1.09
N MET A 89 -9.70 8.32 0.75
CA MET A 89 -8.96 8.26 -0.50
C MET A 89 -7.47 8.11 -0.21
N LEU A 90 -6.82 7.18 -0.91
CA LEU A 90 -5.39 6.95 -0.76
C LEU A 90 -4.61 7.86 -1.71
N LEU A 91 -3.60 8.56 -1.17
CA LEU A 91 -2.70 9.40 -1.95
C LEU A 91 -1.35 8.70 -2.10
N PRO A 92 -0.82 8.56 -3.33
CA PRO A 92 0.49 7.98 -3.52
C PRO A 92 1.57 8.93 -2.97
N ALA A 93 2.21 8.57 -1.85
CA ALA A 93 3.28 9.34 -1.22
C ALA A 93 4.62 8.59 -1.28
N THR A 94 5.45 8.82 -2.31
CA THR A 94 6.77 8.19 -2.40
C THR A 94 7.85 9.02 -1.69
N GLY A 95 8.79 8.35 -1.02
CA GLY A 95 9.92 9.00 -0.36
C GLY A 95 9.62 9.43 1.07
N ARG A 96 10.39 10.39 1.59
CA ARG A 96 10.18 10.96 2.93
C ARG A 96 8.94 11.86 2.93
N LEU A 97 8.18 11.86 4.02
CA LEU A 97 6.95 12.65 4.14
C LEU A 97 7.19 14.12 3.82
N ARG A 98 8.26 14.66 4.39
CA ARG A 98 8.65 16.05 4.18
C ARG A 98 9.00 16.37 2.75
N GLN A 99 9.28 15.39 1.88
CA GLN A 99 9.63 15.57 0.46
C GLN A 99 8.44 15.34 -0.47
N VAL A 100 7.30 14.88 0.03
CA VAL A 100 6.12 14.59 -0.79
C VAL A 100 5.61 15.90 -1.43
N PRO A 101 5.60 16.00 -2.78
CA PRO A 101 5.34 17.28 -3.45
C PRO A 101 3.99 17.90 -3.10
N PHE A 102 2.92 17.10 -3.06
CA PHE A 102 1.59 17.61 -2.77
C PHE A 102 1.44 18.10 -1.33
N LEU A 103 2.21 17.57 -0.36
CA LEU A 103 2.20 18.06 1.03
C LEU A 103 2.92 19.43 1.16
N ARG A 104 3.77 19.78 0.20
CA ARG A 104 4.46 21.09 0.16
C ARG A 104 3.70 22.13 -0.63
N ASN A 105 3.01 21.71 -1.69
CA ASN A 105 2.32 22.60 -2.59
C ASN A 105 0.85 22.16 -2.77
N PRO A 106 -0.11 22.80 -2.07
CA PRO A 106 -1.52 22.42 -2.13
C PRO A 106 -2.11 22.59 -3.54
N ALA A 107 -1.53 23.43 -4.39
CA ALA A 107 -1.99 23.61 -5.76
C ALA A 107 -1.79 22.36 -6.64
N ILE A 108 -0.83 21.49 -6.31
CA ILE A 108 -0.62 20.22 -7.03
C ILE A 108 -1.85 19.32 -6.89
N LEU A 109 -2.32 19.15 -5.65
CA LEU A 109 -3.50 18.33 -5.38
C LEU A 109 -4.79 19.01 -5.88
N ALA A 110 -4.88 20.33 -5.79
CA ALA A 110 -5.99 21.09 -6.37
C ALA A 110 -6.10 20.87 -7.89
N LYS A 111 -5.00 20.97 -8.64
CA LYS A 111 -5.00 20.71 -10.09
C LYS A 111 -5.44 19.28 -10.41
N ALA A 112 -5.01 18.30 -9.63
CA ALA A 112 -5.41 16.90 -9.81
C ALA A 112 -6.90 16.66 -9.54
N LEU A 113 -7.51 17.44 -8.64
CA LEU A 113 -8.92 17.33 -8.28
C LEU A 113 -9.87 18.15 -9.17
N ALA A 114 -9.36 19.14 -9.91
CA ALA A 114 -10.19 20.02 -10.75
C ALA A 114 -11.10 19.26 -11.74
N PRO A 115 -10.65 18.21 -12.46
CA PRO A 115 -11.54 17.44 -13.34
C PRO A 115 -12.66 16.71 -12.59
N GLY A 116 -12.35 16.21 -11.38
CA GLY A 116 -13.35 15.61 -10.49
C GLY A 116 -14.39 16.63 -10.04
N ALA A 117 -13.93 17.80 -9.59
CA ALA A 117 -14.79 18.91 -9.21
C ALA A 117 -15.72 19.34 -10.35
N GLN A 118 -15.19 19.44 -11.57
CA GLN A 118 -15.96 19.81 -12.75
C GLN A 118 -17.08 18.80 -13.04
N ARG A 119 -16.76 17.50 -13.02
CA ARG A 119 -17.71 16.42 -13.28
C ARG A 119 -18.74 16.28 -12.16
N ASP A 120 -18.30 16.25 -10.91
CA ASP A 120 -19.14 15.91 -9.77
C ASP A 120 -20.06 17.08 -9.36
N HIS A 121 -19.66 18.32 -9.64
CA HIS A 121 -20.47 19.52 -9.39
C HIS A 121 -21.09 20.14 -10.66
N HIS A 122 -20.96 19.48 -11.81
CA HIS A 122 -21.52 19.90 -13.11
C HIS A 122 -21.16 21.34 -13.49
N LEU A 123 -19.87 21.67 -13.41
CA LEU A 123 -19.37 23.01 -13.70
C LEU A 123 -18.74 23.12 -15.09
N SER A 124 -18.72 24.34 -15.61
CA SER A 124 -17.88 24.75 -16.74
C SER A 124 -16.95 25.89 -16.32
N GLY A 125 -15.83 26.05 -17.03
CA GLY A 125 -14.89 27.15 -16.77
C GLY A 125 -14.30 27.17 -15.36
N ILE A 126 -14.01 25.99 -14.79
CA ILE A 126 -13.52 25.88 -13.42
C ILE A 126 -12.15 26.56 -13.27
N ARG A 127 -12.02 27.44 -12.28
CA ARG A 127 -10.79 28.14 -11.93
C ARG A 127 -10.46 27.89 -10.46
N LEU A 128 -9.20 27.56 -10.19
CA LEU A 128 -8.68 27.51 -8.82
C LEU A 128 -8.61 28.93 -8.26
N VAL A 129 -9.30 29.18 -7.16
CA VAL A 129 -9.27 30.48 -6.45
C VAL A 129 -8.33 30.41 -5.26
N HIS A 130 -8.40 29.32 -4.50
CA HIS A 130 -7.63 29.16 -3.27
C HIS A 130 -7.27 27.71 -3.02
N ALA A 131 -6.08 27.45 -2.49
CA ALA A 131 -5.70 26.15 -1.98
C ALA A 131 -4.71 26.34 -0.83
N GLN A 132 -5.05 25.86 0.37
CA GLN A 132 -4.20 26.01 1.54
C GLN A 132 -4.25 24.80 2.46
N PHE A 133 -3.13 24.53 3.11
CA PHE A 133 -3.08 23.64 4.26
C PHE A 133 -3.43 24.41 5.52
N ILE A 134 -4.41 23.89 6.26
CA ILE A 134 -4.78 24.34 7.59
C ILE A 134 -4.23 23.31 8.57
N GLN A 135 -3.29 23.73 9.41
CA GLN A 135 -2.83 22.88 10.50
C GLN A 135 -3.98 22.69 11.49
N ARG A 136 -4.46 21.46 11.59
CA ARG A 136 -5.37 21.05 12.66
C ARG A 136 -4.56 20.27 13.68
N LYS A 137 -4.87 20.49 14.96
CA LYS A 137 -4.41 19.56 15.99
C LYS A 137 -5.16 18.23 15.76
N PRO A 138 -4.45 17.14 15.45
CA PRO A 138 -5.09 15.84 15.35
C PRO A 138 -5.77 15.47 16.67
N ASP A 139 -6.86 14.71 16.57
CA ASP A 139 -7.41 14.04 17.74
C ASP A 139 -6.35 13.09 18.30
N GLN A 140 -5.91 13.35 19.54
CA GLN A 140 -4.87 12.56 20.19
C GLN A 140 -5.27 11.08 20.31
N ASN A 141 -6.57 10.78 20.43
CA ASN A 141 -7.07 9.41 20.48
C ASN A 141 -6.90 8.69 19.15
N LEU A 142 -7.14 9.38 18.03
CA LEU A 142 -6.88 8.86 16.69
C LEU A 142 -5.38 8.55 16.54
N ILE A 143 -4.51 9.49 16.94
CA ILE A 143 -3.05 9.29 16.89
C ILE A 143 -2.63 8.07 17.71
N ASN A 144 -3.05 8.02 18.97
CA ASN A 144 -2.66 6.95 19.89
C ASN A 144 -3.14 5.59 19.38
N THR A 145 -4.36 5.54 18.83
CA THR A 145 -4.90 4.34 18.20
C THR A 145 -4.06 3.90 17.00
N ARG A 146 -3.60 4.84 16.16
CA ARG A 146 -2.73 4.56 15.00
C ARG A 146 -1.38 4.04 15.42
N ILE A 147 -0.76 4.69 16.41
CA ILE A 147 0.53 4.26 16.95
C ILE A 147 0.41 2.85 17.53
N ARG A 148 -0.66 2.57 18.28
CA ARG A 148 -0.92 1.24 18.85
C ARG A 148 -1.06 0.18 17.76
N GLN A 149 -1.92 0.41 16.76
CA GLN A 149 -2.13 -0.53 15.64
C GLN A 149 -0.86 -0.74 14.80
N ALA A 150 -0.05 0.30 14.62
CA ALA A 150 1.23 0.19 13.95
C ALA A 150 2.19 -0.71 14.75
N ARG A 151 2.30 -0.48 16.07
CA ARG A 151 3.14 -1.29 16.96
C ARG A 151 2.70 -2.76 17.01
N GLU A 152 1.41 -3.04 17.12
CA GLU A 152 0.84 -4.39 17.10
C GLU A 152 1.21 -5.16 15.82
N ARG A 153 1.50 -4.44 14.73
CA ARG A 153 1.90 -4.98 13.43
C ARG A 153 3.41 -4.91 13.17
N GLY A 154 4.22 -4.56 14.17
CA GLY A 154 5.67 -4.43 14.06
C GLY A 154 6.13 -3.24 13.21
N ILE A 155 5.27 -2.23 13.02
CA ILE A 155 5.53 -1.05 12.20
C ILE A 155 6.11 0.06 13.08
N GLN A 156 7.32 0.53 12.76
CA GLN A 156 7.93 1.68 13.43
C GLN A 156 7.53 2.98 12.71
N LEU A 157 6.62 3.75 13.33
CA LEU A 157 6.26 5.07 12.85
C LEU A 157 7.35 6.09 13.22
N THR A 158 7.91 6.77 12.24
CA THR A 158 8.99 7.76 12.46
C THR A 158 8.49 9.20 12.44
N ASP A 159 7.49 9.50 11.61
CA ASP A 159 6.90 10.83 11.50
C ASP A 159 5.42 10.71 11.13
N MET A 160 4.62 11.68 11.53
CA MET A 160 3.20 11.73 11.24
C MET A 160 2.74 13.18 11.12
N ILE A 161 2.11 13.47 10.00
CA ILE A 161 1.55 14.79 9.68
C ILE A 161 0.04 14.66 9.60
N PHE A 162 -0.67 15.49 10.36
CA PHE A 162 -2.09 15.68 10.21
C PHE A 162 -2.36 17.13 9.80
N THR A 163 -3.04 17.31 8.68
CA THR A 163 -3.35 18.62 8.12
C THR A 163 -4.69 18.57 7.39
N GLU A 164 -5.36 19.68 7.22
CA GLU A 164 -6.54 19.76 6.37
C GLU A 164 -6.19 20.58 5.13
N LEU A 165 -6.35 20.00 3.94
CA LEU A 165 -6.29 20.76 2.71
C LEU A 165 -7.68 21.31 2.38
N VAL A 166 -7.79 22.63 2.33
CA VAL A 166 -8.98 23.34 1.86
C VAL A 166 -8.71 23.91 0.47
N ILE A 167 -9.55 23.54 -0.50
CA ILE A 167 -9.47 24.01 -1.88
C ILE A 167 -10.77 24.71 -2.24
N ARG A 168 -10.67 25.89 -2.85
CA ARG A 168 -11.80 26.62 -3.42
C ARG A 168 -11.63 26.75 -4.93
N PHE A 169 -12.63 26.29 -5.66
CA PHE A 169 -12.82 26.58 -7.07
C PHE A 169 -13.99 27.54 -7.27
N GLU A 170 -13.96 28.26 -8.37
CA GLU A 170 -15.11 28.94 -8.94
C GLU A 170 -15.37 28.40 -10.34
N GLY A 171 -16.63 28.29 -10.72
CA GLY A 171 -17.01 27.93 -12.08
C GLY A 171 -18.40 28.45 -12.40
N ASN A 172 -18.93 28.05 -13.55
CA ASN A 172 -20.26 28.39 -14.00
C ASN A 172 -21.14 27.15 -14.10
N ARG A 173 -22.42 27.29 -13.76
CA ARG A 173 -23.46 26.29 -14.00
C ARG A 173 -24.73 27.01 -14.41
N ALA A 174 -25.23 26.69 -15.61
CA ALA A 174 -26.40 27.37 -16.19
C ALA A 174 -26.32 28.91 -16.13
N GLY A 175 -25.14 29.48 -16.45
CA GLY A 175 -24.91 30.93 -16.45
C GLY A 175 -24.73 31.58 -15.08
N ARG A 176 -24.83 30.82 -13.97
CA ARG A 176 -24.62 31.33 -12.61
C ARG A 176 -23.22 30.97 -12.11
N LYS A 177 -22.61 31.90 -11.35
CA LYS A 177 -21.32 31.68 -10.69
C LYS A 177 -21.49 30.79 -9.47
N ILE A 178 -20.78 29.66 -9.47
CA ILE A 178 -20.82 28.64 -8.40
C ILE A 178 -19.44 28.56 -7.74
N SER A 179 -19.43 28.59 -6.41
CA SER A 179 -18.27 28.28 -5.59
C SER A 179 -18.28 26.79 -5.27
N VAL A 180 -17.12 26.12 -5.35
CA VAL A 180 -16.92 24.75 -4.87
C VAL A 180 -15.81 24.73 -3.84
N ILE A 181 -16.07 24.13 -2.69
CA ILE A 181 -15.09 23.99 -1.62
C ILE A 181 -14.88 22.50 -1.34
N PHE A 182 -13.62 22.09 -1.32
CA PHE A 182 -13.19 20.79 -0.83
C PHE A 182 -12.54 20.97 0.55
N SER A 183 -12.89 20.08 1.47
CA SER A 183 -12.17 19.88 2.73
C SER A 183 -11.65 18.45 2.76
N LEU A 184 -10.33 18.33 2.80
CA LEU A 184 -9.58 17.09 2.68
C LEU A 184 -8.67 16.95 3.91
N PRO A 185 -9.17 16.37 5.01
CA PRO A 185 -8.33 15.99 6.14
C PRO A 185 -7.31 14.95 5.67
N ILE A 186 -6.02 15.26 5.73
CA ILE A 186 -4.92 14.40 5.30
C ILE A 186 -4.17 13.91 6.52
N LEU A 187 -4.09 12.58 6.66
CA LEU A 187 -3.19 11.89 7.54
C LEU A 187 -2.06 11.30 6.71
N ALA A 188 -0.84 11.75 6.97
CA ALA A 188 0.35 11.22 6.32
C ALA A 188 1.29 10.62 7.36
N ILE A 189 1.80 9.42 7.08
CA ILE A 189 2.58 8.61 8.01
C ILE A 189 3.87 8.19 7.30
N GLU A 190 5.00 8.34 7.98
CA GLU A 190 6.30 7.83 7.56
C GLU A 190 6.62 6.56 8.35
N ASN A 191 7.00 5.51 7.63
CA ASN A 191 7.53 4.29 8.18
C ASN A 191 8.95 4.08 7.67
N ARG A 192 9.82 3.56 8.55
CA ARG A 192 11.20 3.21 8.25
C ARG A 192 11.46 1.72 8.49
N PRO A 193 11.06 0.83 7.56
CA PRO A 193 11.51 -0.55 7.59
C PRO A 193 13.01 -0.61 7.21
N GLY A 194 13.88 -0.72 8.20
CA GLY A 194 15.34 -0.78 8.01
C GLY A 194 15.94 0.53 7.48
N MET A 195 16.56 0.48 6.30
CA MET A 195 17.22 1.65 5.69
C MET A 195 16.37 2.42 4.67
N SER A 196 15.16 1.96 4.35
CA SER A 196 14.29 2.60 3.36
C SER A 196 13.17 3.41 4.03
N TYR A 197 12.77 4.52 3.39
CA TYR A 197 11.59 5.30 3.80
C TYR A 197 10.39 4.92 2.94
N THR A 198 9.28 4.61 3.58
CA THR A 198 7.99 4.48 2.91
C THR A 198 7.02 5.43 3.58
N SER A 199 6.48 6.36 2.80
CA SER A 199 5.39 7.22 3.25
C SER A 199 4.05 6.68 2.76
N LEU A 200 3.02 6.93 3.53
CA LEU A 200 1.63 6.79 3.12
C LEU A 200 0.91 8.08 3.43
N ALA A 201 0.05 8.53 2.53
CA ALA A 201 -0.86 9.63 2.80
C ALA A 201 -2.28 9.20 2.47
N GLU A 202 -3.21 9.57 3.33
CA GLU A 202 -4.61 9.19 3.24
C GLU A 202 -5.46 10.43 3.48
N VAL A 203 -6.47 10.64 2.65
CA VAL A 203 -7.51 11.64 2.89
C VAL A 203 -8.62 10.96 3.67
N LEU A 204 -8.86 11.43 4.89
CA LEU A 204 -9.90 10.94 5.79
C LEU A 204 -11.21 11.65 5.46
N MET A 205 -12.21 10.89 5.04
CA MET A 205 -13.57 11.38 4.77
C MET A 205 -13.59 12.70 3.97
N PRO A 206 -13.06 12.70 2.73
CA PRO A 206 -13.08 13.89 1.89
C PRO A 206 -14.50 14.39 1.71
N THR A 207 -14.68 15.70 1.91
CA THR A 207 -15.96 16.38 1.71
C THR A 207 -15.81 17.47 0.67
N SER A 208 -16.87 17.69 -0.08
CA SER A 208 -16.98 18.86 -0.94
C SER A 208 -18.40 19.38 -0.97
N PHE A 209 -18.54 20.66 -1.26
CA PHE A 209 -19.84 21.24 -1.57
C PHE A 209 -19.71 22.29 -2.65
N SER A 210 -20.76 22.43 -3.45
CA SER A 210 -20.95 23.53 -4.39
C SER A 210 -22.17 24.33 -4.00
N CYS A 211 -22.11 25.65 -4.12
CA CYS A 211 -23.23 26.55 -3.86
C CYS A 211 -23.09 27.84 -4.70
N PRO A 212 -24.15 28.66 -4.84
CA PRO A 212 -24.03 30.00 -5.40
C PRO A 212 -22.94 30.80 -4.67
N ALA A 213 -22.22 31.64 -5.41
CA ALA A 213 -21.24 32.54 -4.80
C ALA A 213 -21.93 33.46 -3.76
N GLY A 214 -21.39 33.52 -2.54
CA GLY A 214 -21.97 34.24 -1.41
C GLY A 214 -22.78 33.37 -0.44
N ALA A 215 -23.14 32.14 -0.82
CA ALA A 215 -23.88 31.19 0.03
C ALA A 215 -22.97 30.19 0.77
N GLU A 216 -21.65 30.38 0.76
CA GLU A 216 -20.68 29.39 1.24
C GLU A 216 -20.86 29.05 2.72
N ASN A 217 -21.17 30.04 3.56
CA ASN A 217 -21.33 29.82 5.00
C ASN A 217 -22.55 28.94 5.32
N ALA A 218 -23.67 29.17 4.63
CA ALA A 218 -24.89 28.38 4.82
C ALA A 218 -24.70 26.93 4.33
N ALA A 219 -24.05 26.76 3.17
CA ALA A 219 -23.71 25.44 2.64
C ALA A 219 -22.74 24.69 3.57
N LYS A 220 -21.75 25.39 4.14
CA LYS A 220 -20.81 24.83 5.11
C LYS A 220 -21.52 24.36 6.40
N GLN A 221 -22.40 25.17 6.98
CA GLN A 221 -23.18 24.76 8.15
C GLN A 221 -24.04 23.52 7.86
N THR A 222 -24.63 23.46 6.67
CA THR A 222 -25.41 22.29 6.25
C THR A 222 -24.53 21.05 6.10
N LEU A 223 -23.34 21.18 5.51
CA LEU A 223 -22.35 20.10 5.43
C LEU A 223 -21.96 19.60 6.83
N GLU A 224 -21.63 20.49 7.76
CA GLU A 224 -21.25 20.12 9.13
C GLU A 224 -22.36 19.35 9.85
N GLN A 225 -23.62 19.75 9.65
CA GLN A 225 -24.77 19.05 10.18
C GLN A 225 -24.97 17.66 9.56
N ILE A 226 -24.77 17.52 8.24
CA ILE A 226 -24.82 16.20 7.58
C ILE A 226 -23.68 15.32 8.08
N VAL A 227 -22.45 15.83 8.10
CA VAL A 227 -21.26 15.08 8.50
C VAL A 227 -21.33 14.61 9.95
N SER A 228 -21.76 15.46 10.88
CA SER A 228 -21.93 15.09 12.30
C SER A 228 -23.00 14.01 12.53
N SER A 229 -23.92 13.83 11.58
CA SER A 229 -24.96 12.80 11.61
C SER A 229 -24.54 11.47 10.97
N ILE A 230 -23.35 11.40 10.35
CA ILE A 230 -22.85 10.19 9.69
C ILE A 230 -22.68 9.07 10.72
N ARG A 231 -23.29 7.91 10.45
CA ARG A 231 -23.12 6.68 11.23
C ARG A 231 -22.77 5.54 10.29
N MET A 232 -21.56 5.00 10.43
CA MET A 232 -21.14 3.78 9.74
C MET A 232 -21.83 2.57 10.36
N ASN A 233 -22.25 1.61 9.54
CA ASN A 233 -22.84 0.36 10.03
C ASN A 233 -21.73 -0.56 10.57
N PRO A 234 -21.76 -0.96 11.86
CA PRO A 234 -20.73 -1.82 12.45
C PRO A 234 -20.57 -3.17 11.74
N GLY A 235 -21.64 -3.75 11.19
CA GLY A 235 -21.57 -4.99 10.43
C GLY A 235 -20.78 -4.83 9.12
N PHE A 236 -20.94 -3.69 8.44
CA PHE A 236 -20.12 -3.35 7.27
C PHE A 236 -18.66 -3.14 7.67
N ILE A 237 -18.39 -2.42 8.77
CA ILE A 237 -17.02 -2.25 9.32
C ILE A 237 -16.37 -3.62 9.56
N ALA A 238 -17.07 -4.53 10.24
CA ALA A 238 -16.56 -5.86 10.55
C ALA A 238 -16.25 -6.66 9.27
N LEU A 239 -17.08 -6.54 8.23
CA LEU A 239 -16.80 -7.14 6.93
C LEU A 239 -15.50 -6.59 6.32
N ILE A 240 -15.32 -5.26 6.34
CA ILE A 240 -14.10 -4.64 5.77
C ILE A 240 -12.86 -5.10 6.52
N ASN A 241 -12.95 -5.15 7.85
CA ASN A 241 -11.86 -5.61 8.71
C ASN A 241 -11.47 -7.05 8.37
N ARG A 242 -12.43 -7.98 8.28
CA ARG A 242 -12.16 -9.38 7.92
C ARG A 242 -11.48 -9.51 6.56
N ILE A 243 -11.97 -8.79 5.54
CA ILE A 243 -11.37 -8.82 4.19
C ILE A 243 -9.93 -8.27 4.24
N THR A 244 -9.73 -7.22 5.02
CA THR A 244 -8.43 -6.55 5.14
C THR A 244 -7.45 -7.44 5.89
N GLU A 245 -7.83 -8.03 7.01
CA GLU A 245 -7.03 -8.97 7.80
C GLU A 245 -6.53 -10.15 6.97
N ARG A 246 -7.41 -10.78 6.18
CA ARG A 246 -7.02 -11.87 5.26
C ARG A 246 -5.92 -11.44 4.29
N ARG A 247 -6.00 -10.20 3.78
CA ARG A 247 -5.00 -9.65 2.86
C ARG A 247 -3.69 -9.32 3.54
N VAL A 248 -3.75 -8.77 4.75
CA VAL A 248 -2.55 -8.50 5.54
C VAL A 248 -1.83 -9.82 5.80
N ALA A 249 -2.55 -10.86 6.21
CA ALA A 249 -1.99 -12.20 6.43
C ALA A 249 -1.34 -12.77 5.16
N GLU A 250 -2.05 -12.74 4.03
CA GLU A 250 -1.52 -13.22 2.75
C GLU A 250 -0.30 -12.41 2.28
N TRP A 251 -0.30 -11.09 2.54
CA TRP A 251 0.85 -10.26 2.20
C TRP A 251 2.07 -10.57 3.06
N ILE A 252 1.89 -10.75 4.37
CA ILE A 252 2.97 -11.18 5.28
C ILE A 252 3.54 -12.51 4.78
N ARG A 253 2.69 -13.47 4.40
CA ARG A 253 3.11 -14.75 3.81
C ARG A 253 3.98 -14.54 2.57
N ILE A 254 3.54 -13.71 1.61
CA ILE A 254 4.31 -13.42 0.39
C ILE A 254 5.63 -12.71 0.70
N GLN A 255 5.68 -11.79 1.68
CA GLN A 255 6.93 -11.14 2.07
C GLN A 255 7.92 -12.12 2.68
N ASN A 256 7.46 -13.00 3.56
CA ASN A 256 8.31 -14.04 4.14
C ASN A 256 8.84 -14.97 3.04
N GLU A 257 7.99 -15.40 2.11
CA GLU A 257 8.41 -16.22 0.97
C GLU A 257 9.45 -15.52 0.07
N ILE A 258 9.29 -14.22 -0.19
CA ILE A 258 10.30 -13.43 -0.93
C ILE A 258 11.61 -13.35 -0.14
N HIS A 259 11.54 -13.11 1.16
CA HIS A 259 12.72 -13.04 2.02
C HIS A 259 13.48 -14.37 2.04
N ASP A 260 12.77 -15.48 2.22
CA ASP A 260 13.35 -16.82 2.22
C ASP A 260 14.03 -17.13 0.87
N ARG A 261 13.39 -16.77 -0.25
CA ARG A 261 14.00 -16.91 -1.58
C ARG A 261 15.24 -16.04 -1.76
N GLN A 262 15.24 -14.82 -1.23
CA GLN A 262 16.42 -13.94 -1.26
C GLN A 262 17.57 -14.51 -0.43
N MET A 263 17.30 -15.03 0.76
CA MET A 263 18.29 -15.68 1.61
C MET A 263 18.85 -16.96 0.97
N ALA A 264 17.98 -17.78 0.36
CA ALA A 264 18.39 -18.98 -0.37
C ALA A 264 19.27 -18.63 -1.58
N ALA A 265 18.92 -17.58 -2.33
CA ALA A 265 19.72 -17.08 -3.45
C ALA A 265 21.10 -16.56 -2.98
N ALA A 266 21.15 -15.76 -1.92
CA ALA A 266 22.40 -15.25 -1.35
C ALA A 266 23.32 -16.38 -0.86
N SER A 267 22.77 -17.38 -0.16
CA SER A 267 23.53 -18.56 0.27
C SER A 267 24.07 -19.34 -0.92
N SER A 268 23.27 -19.50 -1.99
CA SER A 268 23.70 -20.17 -3.22
C SER A 268 24.82 -19.39 -3.93
N SER A 269 24.73 -18.07 -3.99
CA SER A 269 25.79 -17.22 -4.55
C SER A 269 27.09 -17.31 -3.75
N SER A 270 27.02 -17.35 -2.41
CA SER A 270 28.21 -17.57 -1.55
C SER A 270 28.87 -18.90 -1.87
N LYS A 271 28.11 -20.00 -1.96
CA LYS A 271 28.63 -21.33 -2.30
C LYS A 271 29.31 -21.34 -3.68
N THR A 272 28.72 -20.65 -4.66
CA THR A 272 29.33 -20.52 -6.01
C THR A 272 30.62 -19.72 -5.95
N GLN A 273 30.67 -18.60 -5.22
CA GLN A 273 31.88 -17.80 -5.05
C GLN A 273 32.97 -18.59 -4.33
N ASP A 274 32.64 -19.36 -3.30
CA ASP A 274 33.58 -20.23 -2.60
C ASP A 274 34.14 -21.29 -3.55
N LYS A 275 33.29 -21.91 -4.38
CA LYS A 275 33.74 -22.87 -5.41
C LYS A 275 34.69 -22.22 -6.42
N VAL A 276 34.33 -21.04 -6.96
CA VAL A 276 35.17 -20.30 -7.92
C VAL A 276 36.48 -19.88 -7.27
N ARG A 277 36.46 -19.43 -6.01
CA ARG A 277 37.65 -19.06 -5.26
C ARG A 277 38.57 -20.26 -5.03
N ASN A 278 38.00 -21.42 -4.70
CA ASN A 278 38.76 -22.65 -4.53
C ASN A 278 39.38 -23.08 -5.87
N MET A 279 38.61 -23.08 -6.96
CA MET A 279 39.12 -23.38 -8.31
C MET A 279 40.22 -22.41 -8.75
N TRP A 280 40.08 -21.11 -8.45
CA TRP A 280 41.11 -20.12 -8.76
C TRP A 280 42.36 -20.31 -7.90
N SER A 281 42.19 -20.69 -6.62
CA SER A 281 43.32 -21.02 -5.74
C SER A 281 44.04 -22.30 -6.19
N GLU A 282 43.30 -23.28 -6.71
CA GLU A 282 43.80 -24.51 -7.33
C GLU A 282 44.58 -24.16 -8.60
N TYR A 283 43.98 -23.38 -9.50
CA TYR A 283 44.61 -22.89 -10.73
C TYR A 283 45.91 -22.10 -10.50
N ILE A 284 45.94 -21.15 -9.55
CA ILE A 284 47.18 -20.40 -9.23
C ILE A 284 48.30 -21.32 -8.74
N ARG A 285 47.94 -22.41 -8.06
CA ARG A 285 48.90 -23.35 -7.49
C ARG A 285 49.30 -24.45 -8.46
N ASP A 286 48.74 -24.46 -9.67
CA ASP A 286 48.82 -25.57 -10.63
C ASP A 286 48.48 -26.92 -9.96
N VAL A 287 47.37 -26.97 -9.20
CA VAL A 287 46.89 -28.22 -8.59
C VAL A 287 45.41 -28.42 -8.81
N ASP A 288 44.98 -29.68 -8.93
CA ASP A 288 43.60 -30.11 -8.94
C ASP A 288 43.25 -30.88 -7.65
N THR A 289 42.00 -30.82 -7.19
CA THR A 289 41.54 -31.64 -6.05
C THR A 289 40.90 -32.93 -6.52
N VAL A 290 41.50 -34.08 -6.17
CA VAL A 290 40.93 -35.42 -6.44
C VAL A 290 40.50 -36.07 -5.12
N THR A 291 39.39 -36.80 -5.15
CA THR A 291 38.89 -37.54 -3.97
C THR A 291 39.37 -38.99 -4.05
N ASN A 292 40.07 -39.47 -3.02
CA ASN A 292 40.49 -40.85 -2.93
C ASN A 292 39.25 -41.76 -2.77
N PRO A 293 39.00 -42.72 -3.67
CA PRO A 293 37.82 -43.57 -3.62
C PRO A 293 37.82 -44.58 -2.46
N GLY A 294 39.00 -44.95 -1.92
CA GLY A 294 39.13 -45.90 -0.81
C GLY A 294 38.97 -45.25 0.58
N THR A 295 39.35 -43.98 0.74
CA THR A 295 39.33 -43.29 2.05
C THR A 295 38.38 -42.10 2.13
N GLY A 296 37.87 -41.61 0.99
CA GLY A 296 37.04 -40.40 0.89
C GLY A 296 37.80 -39.09 1.15
N GLN A 297 39.11 -39.13 1.40
CA GLN A 297 39.92 -37.95 1.64
C GLN A 297 40.20 -37.21 0.33
N LYS A 298 40.19 -35.86 0.38
CA LYS A 298 40.54 -35.00 -0.74
C LYS A 298 42.05 -34.74 -0.75
N MET A 299 42.70 -34.96 -1.88
CA MET A 299 44.13 -34.70 -2.08
C MET A 299 44.34 -33.71 -3.22
N LEU A 300 45.35 -32.85 -3.11
CA LEU A 300 45.78 -31.95 -4.17
C LEU A 300 46.79 -32.68 -5.05
N VAL A 301 46.57 -32.69 -6.36
CA VAL A 301 47.43 -33.33 -7.37
C VAL A 301 47.92 -32.26 -8.35
N ASP A 302 49.14 -32.37 -8.85
CA ASP A 302 49.70 -31.40 -9.81
C ASP A 302 48.89 -31.37 -11.13
N SER A 303 48.42 -30.19 -11.54
CA SER A 303 47.57 -29.98 -12.71
C SER A 303 48.34 -29.87 -14.02
N ARG A 304 49.68 -29.97 -14.01
CA ARG A 304 50.51 -30.07 -15.22
C ARG A 304 50.34 -31.40 -15.95
N TYR A 305 49.65 -32.35 -15.31
CA TYR A 305 49.37 -33.64 -15.89
C TYR A 305 47.91 -33.76 -16.32
N ASP A 306 47.66 -34.25 -17.54
CA ASP A 306 46.31 -34.29 -18.14
C ASP A 306 45.34 -35.17 -17.35
N HIS A 307 45.86 -36.21 -16.68
CA HIS A 307 45.10 -37.14 -15.87
C HIS A 307 45.86 -37.53 -14.59
N ALA A 308 45.16 -37.53 -13.46
CA ALA A 308 45.65 -38.05 -12.19
C ALA A 308 44.65 -39.05 -11.60
N TRP A 309 45.13 -40.21 -11.18
CA TRP A 309 44.32 -41.28 -10.57
C TRP A 309 44.86 -41.63 -9.19
N ILE A 310 43.97 -42.00 -8.27
CA ILE A 310 44.34 -42.47 -6.93
C ILE A 310 43.88 -43.92 -6.79
N ASN A 311 44.81 -44.84 -6.55
CA ASN A 311 44.48 -46.25 -6.32
C ASN A 311 43.93 -46.47 -4.89
N THR A 312 43.45 -47.68 -4.60
CA THR A 312 42.92 -48.05 -3.27
C THR A 312 43.96 -48.00 -2.15
N GLU A 313 45.25 -47.94 -2.49
CA GLU A 313 46.38 -47.84 -1.55
C GLU A 313 46.77 -46.37 -1.27
N GLY A 314 46.18 -45.42 -2.00
CA GLY A 314 46.39 -43.98 -1.82
C GLY A 314 47.54 -43.38 -2.63
N GLU A 315 48.12 -44.14 -3.57
CA GLU A 315 49.16 -43.66 -4.47
C GLU A 315 48.55 -42.83 -5.61
N VAL A 316 49.20 -41.69 -5.95
CA VAL A 316 48.79 -40.79 -7.04
C VAL A 316 49.58 -41.12 -8.30
N ILE A 317 48.88 -41.49 -9.38
CA ILE A 317 49.47 -41.81 -10.68
C ILE A 317 49.16 -40.67 -11.66
N TYR A 318 50.21 -40.03 -12.17
CA TYR A 318 50.14 -38.89 -13.12
C TYR A 318 50.36 -39.33 -14.57
N HIS A 319 49.64 -38.73 -15.53
CA HIS A 319 49.73 -39.12 -16.95
C HIS A 319 49.35 -38.01 -17.95
N ASN A 320 50.03 -37.95 -19.11
CA ASN A 320 49.96 -36.85 -20.10
C ASN A 320 49.55 -37.26 -21.54
N SER A 321 49.04 -38.48 -21.78
CA SER A 321 48.69 -38.87 -23.16
C SER A 321 47.82 -40.13 -23.32
N GLY A 322 46.53 -39.96 -23.64
CA GLY A 322 45.77 -40.86 -24.54
C GLY A 322 45.76 -42.39 -24.32
N PHE A 323 46.15 -42.91 -23.15
CA PHE A 323 46.19 -44.35 -22.89
C PHE A 323 45.38 -44.76 -21.64
N ASN A 324 44.87 -46.00 -21.72
CA ASN A 324 43.81 -46.60 -20.93
C ASN A 324 43.88 -46.39 -19.41
N THR A 325 42.69 -46.23 -18.82
CA THR A 325 42.36 -46.32 -17.39
C THR A 325 43.30 -47.26 -16.61
N PRO A 326 43.90 -46.81 -15.49
CA PRO A 326 44.79 -47.64 -14.67
C PRO A 326 44.09 -48.80 -13.93
N ASN A 327 42.77 -48.96 -14.09
CA ASN A 327 42.05 -50.17 -13.67
C ASN A 327 42.18 -51.35 -14.65
N ALA A 328 42.98 -51.21 -15.71
CA ALA A 328 43.31 -52.31 -16.61
C ALA A 328 44.44 -53.20 -16.07
N SER A 329 44.36 -53.67 -14.82
CA SER A 329 45.06 -54.89 -14.44
C SER A 329 44.36 -55.59 -13.28
N THR A 330 44.08 -56.88 -13.50
CA THR A 330 43.51 -57.93 -12.62
C THR A 330 42.08 -58.39 -12.90
N ALA A 331 41.69 -58.49 -14.17
CA ALA A 331 40.92 -59.67 -14.57
C ALA A 331 41.93 -60.80 -14.78
N ALA A 332 42.00 -61.69 -13.78
CA ALA A 332 42.78 -62.92 -13.86
C ALA A 332 42.46 -63.64 -15.18
N PHE A 333 43.52 -63.92 -15.93
CA PHE A 333 43.53 -65.03 -16.87
C PHE A 333 43.21 -66.27 -16.03
N ASP A 334 42.08 -66.91 -16.29
CA ASP A 334 41.71 -68.19 -15.70
C ASP A 334 42.11 -69.28 -16.70
N PRO A 335 43.19 -70.05 -16.47
CA PRO A 335 43.47 -71.24 -17.23
C PRO A 335 43.12 -72.46 -16.36
N ASN A 336 41.82 -72.80 -16.27
CA ASN A 336 41.27 -74.16 -16.28
C ASN A 336 39.76 -74.19 -16.03
#